data_AF-A0A9X4PBS0-F1
#
_entry.id   AF-A0A9X4PBS0-F1
#
_cell.length_a   1.000
_cell.length_b   1.000
_cell.length_c   1.000
_cell.angle_alpha   90.00
_cell.angle_beta   90.00
_cell.angle_gamma   90.00
#
_symmetry.space_group_name_H-M   'P 1'
#
loop_
_entity.id
_entity.type
_entity.pdbx_description
1 polymer ?
#
loop_
_entity_poly.entity_id
_entity_poly.type
_entity_poly.pdbx_seq_one_letter_code
_entity_poly.pdbx_strand_id
1 'polypeptide(L)'
;MNTVEQNKAIVRKLIEQAFPQGDLAYMRQVVAKEAVTHRAGFAALYRATGASIPPKGNLLQWVEQGWSQLQQALGEQTVEVYEVIGEGNQVMIRFHMTALHKGEFAGAKATHRRVEWDEIASIRFGDDGKISDLWFMCEEMRLASEIGYVLSHQEG
;
A
#
# COMPACT_ATOMS: atom_id res chain seq x y z
N MET A 1 16.58 0.82 -20.36
CA MET A 1 16.61 0.92 -18.88
C MET A 1 16.48 2.36 -18.46
N ASN A 2 15.68 2.61 -17.44
CA ASN A 2 15.52 3.93 -16.82
C ASN A 2 16.78 4.31 -16.03
N THR A 3 17.01 5.61 -15.85
CA THR A 3 17.93 6.10 -14.82
C THR A 3 17.32 5.95 -13.43
N VAL A 4 18.15 6.00 -12.38
CA VAL A 4 17.67 5.95 -11.00
C VAL A 4 16.71 7.10 -10.68
N GLU A 5 16.94 8.30 -11.23
CA GLU A 5 16.06 9.45 -11.03
C GLU A 5 14.71 9.28 -11.73
N GLN A 6 14.68 8.65 -12.91
CA GLN A 6 13.42 8.28 -13.57
C GLN A 6 12.65 7.24 -12.73
N ASN A 7 13.34 6.26 -12.16
CA ASN A 7 12.72 5.26 -11.28
C ASN A 7 12.12 5.91 -10.03
N LYS A 8 12.86 6.82 -9.37
CA LYS A 8 12.37 7.58 -8.21
C LYS A 8 11.13 8.40 -8.56
N ALA A 9 11.11 9.07 -9.71
CA ALA A 9 9.96 9.85 -10.18
C ALA A 9 8.72 8.97 -10.44
N ILE A 10 8.92 7.80 -11.07
CA ILE A 10 7.85 6.82 -11.29
C ILE A 10 7.27 6.33 -9.96
N VAL A 11 8.13 5.94 -9.01
CA VAL A 11 7.69 5.46 -7.69
C VAL A 11 6.97 6.54 -6.91
N ARG A 12 7.51 7.76 -6.85
CA ARG A 12 6.85 8.89 -6.17
C ARG A 12 5.46 9.11 -6.74
N LYS A 13 5.32 9.22 -8.06
CA LYS A 13 4.02 9.43 -8.70
C LYS A 13 3.06 8.26 -8.47
N LEU A 14 3.56 7.03 -8.52
CA LEU A 14 2.75 5.83 -8.25
C LEU A 14 2.14 5.89 -6.84
N ILE A 15 2.96 6.18 -5.83
CA ILE A 15 2.56 6.20 -4.42
C ILE A 15 1.73 7.43 -4.06
N GLU A 16 2.19 8.62 -4.42
CA GLU A 16 1.63 9.89 -3.96
C GLU A 16 0.37 10.30 -4.73
N GLN A 17 0.22 9.84 -5.97
CA GLN A 17 -0.86 10.29 -6.86
C GLN A 17 -1.70 9.13 -7.38
N ALA A 18 -1.06 8.17 -8.06
CA ALA A 18 -1.79 7.17 -8.82
C ALA A 18 -2.59 6.23 -7.92
N PHE A 19 -2.01 5.75 -6.81
CA PHE A 19 -2.75 4.98 -5.82
C PHE A 19 -3.93 5.79 -5.26
N PRO A 20 -3.75 6.91 -4.54
CA PRO A 20 -4.87 7.67 -3.97
C PRO A 20 -6.02 7.99 -4.94
N GLN A 21 -5.69 8.33 -6.19
CA GLN A 21 -6.65 8.71 -7.22
C GLN A 21 -7.26 7.52 -7.96
N GLY A 22 -6.73 6.31 -7.78
CA GLY A 22 -7.12 5.14 -8.55
C GLY A 22 -6.79 5.26 -10.04
N ASP A 23 -5.65 5.88 -10.39
CA ASP A 23 -5.20 6.04 -11.78
C ASP A 23 -4.68 4.70 -12.35
N LEU A 24 -5.63 3.86 -12.74
CA LEU A 24 -5.36 2.54 -13.31
C LEU A 24 -4.60 2.61 -14.63
N ALA A 25 -4.76 3.68 -15.39
CA ALA A 25 -4.07 3.87 -16.65
C ALA A 25 -2.56 4.04 -16.41
N TYR A 26 -2.19 4.89 -15.45
CA TYR A 26 -0.80 5.07 -15.07
C TYR A 26 -0.20 3.79 -14.44
N MET A 27 -0.93 3.11 -13.57
CA MET A 27 -0.46 1.85 -12.98
C MET A 27 -0.13 0.80 -14.05
N ARG A 28 -1.01 0.61 -15.05
CA ARG A 28 -0.77 -0.33 -16.17
C ARG A 28 0.41 0.08 -17.06
N GLN A 29 0.69 1.38 -17.14
CA GLN A 29 1.84 1.88 -17.90
C GLN A 29 3.16 1.50 -17.22
N VAL A 30 3.26 1.65 -15.90
CA VAL A 30 4.54 1.58 -15.17
C VAL A 30 4.79 0.27 -14.45
N VAL A 31 3.77 -0.56 -14.26
CA VAL A 31 3.88 -1.86 -13.57
C VAL A 31 3.88 -2.99 -14.59
N ALA A 32 4.83 -3.91 -14.48
CA ALA A 32 4.87 -5.09 -15.33
C ALA A 32 3.64 -5.98 -15.04
N LYS A 33 3.10 -6.59 -16.10
CA LYS A 33 1.93 -7.46 -15.99
C LYS A 33 2.14 -8.61 -15.00
N GLU A 34 3.38 -9.08 -14.90
CA GLU A 34 3.80 -10.21 -14.05
C GLU A 34 4.44 -9.75 -12.74
N ALA A 35 4.37 -8.46 -12.41
CA ALA A 35 4.94 -7.92 -11.17
C ALA A 35 4.35 -8.61 -9.94
N VAL A 36 5.16 -8.82 -8.91
CA VAL A 36 4.69 -9.43 -7.66
C VAL A 36 4.52 -8.35 -6.59
N THR A 37 3.40 -8.38 -5.89
CA THR A 37 3.17 -7.50 -4.72
C THR A 37 3.26 -8.31 -3.45
N HIS A 38 4.18 -7.89 -2.58
CA HIS A 38 4.38 -8.40 -1.25
C HIS A 38 3.88 -7.36 -0.23
N ARG A 39 3.20 -7.83 0.82
CA ARG A 39 2.66 -7.01 1.89
C ARG A 39 3.02 -7.63 3.24
N ALA A 40 3.71 -6.85 4.07
CA ALA A 40 3.92 -7.05 5.49
C ALA A 40 3.13 -6.00 6.29
N GLY A 41 2.91 -6.24 7.59
CA GLY A 41 2.07 -5.41 8.45
C GLY A 41 0.59 -5.54 8.14
N PHE A 42 0.13 -5.01 7.00
CA PHE A 42 -1.28 -5.08 6.56
C PHE A 42 -1.79 -6.53 6.52
N ALA A 43 -1.01 -7.45 5.95
CA ALA A 43 -1.34 -8.87 5.92
C ALA A 43 -1.31 -9.52 7.32
N ALA A 44 -0.52 -8.99 8.25
CA ALA A 44 -0.50 -9.45 9.64
C ALA A 44 -1.76 -9.00 10.39
N LEU A 45 -2.21 -7.76 10.17
CA LEU A 45 -3.45 -7.23 10.74
C LEU A 45 -4.67 -8.09 10.33
N TYR A 46 -4.84 -8.38 9.04
CA TYR A 46 -5.94 -9.25 8.58
C TYR A 46 -5.89 -10.65 9.22
N ARG A 47 -4.69 -11.24 9.37
CA ARG A 47 -4.54 -12.55 10.07
C ARG A 47 -4.95 -12.45 11.52
N ALA A 48 -4.52 -11.40 12.22
CA ALA A 48 -4.79 -11.22 13.64
C ALA A 48 -6.29 -11.05 13.93
N THR A 49 -7.05 -10.49 12.98
CA THR A 49 -8.49 -10.25 13.13
C THR A 49 -9.36 -11.37 12.55
N GLY A 50 -8.76 -12.41 11.96
CA GLY A 50 -9.49 -13.47 11.26
C GLY A 50 -10.16 -13.02 9.96
N ALA A 51 -9.85 -11.81 9.48
CA ALA A 51 -10.35 -11.30 8.21
C ALA A 51 -9.66 -12.00 7.03
N SER A 52 -10.38 -12.20 5.94
CA SER A 52 -9.82 -12.83 4.73
C SER A 52 -8.75 -11.92 4.13
N ILE A 53 -7.51 -12.41 4.12
CA ILE A 53 -6.41 -11.75 3.41
C ILE A 53 -6.67 -11.95 1.92
N PRO A 54 -6.64 -10.91 1.09
CA PRO A 54 -6.69 -11.14 -0.33
C PRO A 54 -5.43 -11.89 -0.79
N PRO A 55 -5.56 -12.79 -1.79
CA PRO A 55 -4.50 -13.73 -2.15
C PRO A 55 -3.23 -12.99 -2.61
N LYS A 56 -2.06 -13.60 -2.41
CA LYS A 56 -0.82 -13.11 -3.04
C LYS A 56 -1.02 -13.05 -4.56
N GLY A 57 -0.69 -11.93 -5.18
CA GLY A 57 -0.94 -11.75 -6.61
C GLY A 57 -0.29 -10.50 -7.17
N ASN A 58 -0.48 -10.29 -8.47
CA ASN A 58 0.02 -9.13 -9.18
C ASN A 58 -0.72 -7.85 -8.73
N LEU A 59 0.00 -6.72 -8.66
CA LEU A 59 -0.57 -5.43 -8.26
C LEU A 59 -1.79 -5.03 -9.09
N LEU A 60 -1.75 -5.20 -10.42
CA LEU A 60 -2.84 -4.81 -11.31
C LEU A 60 -4.08 -5.67 -11.09
N GLN A 61 -3.91 -6.98 -10.86
CA GLN A 61 -5.04 -7.85 -10.50
C GLN A 61 -5.66 -7.43 -9.16
N TRP A 62 -4.82 -7.11 -8.18
CA TRP A 62 -5.27 -6.57 -6.89
C TRP A 62 -6.04 -5.28 -7.04
N VAL A 63 -5.54 -4.38 -7.88
CA VAL A 63 -6.18 -3.09 -8.08
C VAL A 63 -7.50 -3.28 -8.85
N GLU A 64 -7.54 -4.13 -9.86
CA GLU A 64 -8.76 -4.39 -10.64
C GLU A 64 -9.85 -5.11 -9.83
N GLN A 65 -9.49 -6.01 -8.92
CA GLN A 65 -10.44 -6.81 -8.15
C GLN A 65 -10.77 -6.23 -6.76
N GLY A 66 -9.80 -5.58 -6.11
CA GLY A 66 -9.86 -5.22 -4.70
C GLY A 66 -9.68 -3.73 -4.40
N TRP A 67 -9.26 -2.89 -5.35
CA TRP A 67 -9.09 -1.45 -5.11
C TRP A 67 -10.41 -0.78 -4.70
N SER A 68 -11.51 -1.19 -5.31
CA SER A 68 -12.84 -0.69 -4.96
C SER A 68 -13.21 -0.98 -3.51
N GLN A 69 -12.88 -2.16 -3.00
CA GLN A 69 -13.18 -2.57 -1.63
C GLN A 69 -12.31 -1.80 -0.62
N LEU A 70 -11.01 -1.67 -0.92
CA LEU A 70 -10.10 -0.89 -0.08
C LEU A 70 -10.49 0.60 -0.06
N GLN A 71 -10.88 1.19 -1.19
CA GLN A 71 -11.35 2.58 -1.26
C GLN A 71 -12.73 2.79 -0.61
N GLN A 72 -13.56 1.76 -0.59
CA GLN A 72 -14.83 1.78 0.16
C GLN A 72 -14.57 1.75 1.67
N ALA A 73 -13.57 1.00 2.13
CA ALA A 73 -13.22 0.90 3.54
C ALA A 73 -12.40 2.11 4.04
N LEU A 74 -11.32 2.42 3.34
CA LEU A 74 -10.35 3.49 3.58
C LEU A 74 -10.31 4.43 2.37
N GLY A 75 -11.26 5.36 2.29
CA GLY A 75 -11.37 6.30 1.17
C GLY A 75 -10.72 7.65 1.44
N GLU A 76 -10.78 8.57 0.47
CA GLU A 76 -10.24 9.94 0.61
C GLU A 76 -8.77 9.95 1.08
N GLN A 77 -8.01 9.02 0.47
CA GLN A 77 -6.63 8.79 0.82
C GLN A 77 -5.76 9.98 0.44
N THR A 78 -4.84 10.33 1.32
CA THR A 78 -3.77 11.30 1.05
C THR A 78 -2.44 10.70 1.47
N VAL A 79 -1.39 11.09 0.75
CA VAL A 79 -0.04 10.58 0.98
C VAL A 79 0.92 11.74 1.11
N GLU A 80 1.72 11.72 2.17
CA GLU A 80 2.87 12.61 2.32
C GLU A 80 4.14 11.76 2.20
N VAL A 81 4.96 12.05 1.18
CA VAL A 81 6.21 11.31 0.94
C VAL A 81 7.34 11.95 1.72
N TYR A 82 7.90 11.23 2.69
CA TYR A 82 9.05 11.69 3.47
C TYR A 82 10.36 11.50 2.74
N GLU A 83 10.59 10.32 2.18
CA GLU A 83 11.88 9.95 1.59
C GLU A 83 11.70 9.13 0.33
N VAL A 84 12.54 9.40 -0.67
CA VAL A 84 12.67 8.57 -1.87
C VAL A 84 14.15 8.36 -2.16
N ILE A 85 14.62 7.13 -1.96
CA ILE A 85 16.03 6.74 -2.10
C ILE A 85 16.10 5.70 -3.21
N GLY A 86 17.16 5.72 -4.01
CA GLY A 86 17.30 4.77 -5.10
C GLY A 86 18.75 4.50 -5.44
N GLU A 87 19.00 3.25 -5.85
CA GLU A 87 20.29 2.73 -6.27
C GLU A 87 20.05 1.72 -7.40
N GLY A 88 20.75 1.89 -8.53
CA GLY A 88 20.57 1.05 -9.70
C GLY A 88 19.10 0.97 -10.16
N ASN A 89 18.53 -0.24 -10.16
CA ASN A 89 17.15 -0.51 -10.53
C ASN A 89 16.20 -0.64 -9.34
N GLN A 90 16.61 -0.23 -8.13
CA GLN A 90 15.78 -0.30 -6.93
C GLN A 90 15.49 1.09 -6.36
N VAL A 91 14.29 1.25 -5.80
CA VAL A 91 13.84 2.46 -5.12
C VAL A 91 13.19 2.06 -3.80
N MET A 92 13.54 2.76 -2.73
CA MET A 92 12.82 2.73 -1.47
C MET A 92 12.08 4.05 -1.26
N ILE A 93 10.87 3.96 -0.71
CA ILE A 93 10.04 5.13 -0.43
C ILE A 93 9.39 4.97 0.95
N ARG A 94 9.52 5.99 1.79
CA ARG A 94 8.86 6.10 3.10
C ARG A 94 7.82 7.21 3.03
N PHE A 95 6.61 6.92 3.47
CA PHE A 95 5.48 7.83 3.32
C PHE A 95 4.46 7.64 4.43
N HIS A 96 3.73 8.72 4.68
CA HIS A 96 2.63 8.76 5.62
C HIS A 96 1.30 8.70 4.88
N MET A 97 0.42 7.83 5.35
CA MET A 97 -0.92 7.63 4.82
C MET A 97 -1.95 8.28 5.74
N THR A 98 -2.94 8.94 5.15
CA THR A 98 -4.18 9.28 5.85
C THR A 98 -5.36 8.84 5.01
N ALA A 99 -6.42 8.34 5.63
CA ALA A 99 -7.64 7.93 4.95
C ALA A 99 -8.88 8.16 5.82
N LEU A 100 -10.05 8.33 5.22
CA LEU A 100 -11.34 8.27 5.91
C LEU A 100 -11.78 6.80 6.05
N HIS A 101 -11.89 6.32 7.29
CA HIS A 101 -12.39 4.98 7.59
C HIS A 101 -13.92 4.97 7.54
N LYS A 102 -14.46 4.69 6.34
CA LYS A 102 -15.90 4.83 6.02
C LYS A 102 -16.61 3.51 5.71
N GLY A 103 -15.88 2.40 5.64
CA GLY A 103 -16.42 1.05 5.48
C GLY A 103 -15.73 0.06 6.40
N GLU A 104 -16.16 -1.21 6.37
CA GLU A 104 -15.53 -2.25 7.17
C GLU A 104 -14.10 -2.54 6.69
N PHE A 105 -13.14 -2.48 7.61
CA PHE A 105 -11.73 -2.69 7.32
C PHE A 105 -11.11 -3.65 8.34
N ALA A 106 -10.45 -4.72 7.86
CA ALA A 106 -9.82 -5.74 8.69
C ALA A 106 -10.72 -6.28 9.83
N GLY A 107 -12.04 -6.35 9.63
CA GLY A 107 -13.01 -6.80 10.64
C GLY A 107 -13.53 -5.70 11.58
N ALA A 108 -12.93 -4.50 11.57
CA ALA A 108 -13.44 -3.33 12.28
C ALA A 108 -14.53 -2.63 11.47
N LYS A 109 -15.62 -2.22 12.12
CA LYS A 109 -16.65 -1.37 11.50
C LYS A 109 -16.10 0.05 11.29
N ALA A 110 -16.66 0.73 10.30
CA ALA A 110 -16.32 2.12 9.98
C ALA A 110 -16.36 3.01 11.24
N THR A 111 -15.26 3.72 11.51
CA THR A 111 -15.21 4.71 12.60
C THR A 111 -15.70 6.08 12.17
N HIS A 112 -15.81 6.31 10.85
CA HIS A 112 -16.15 7.59 10.23
C HIS A 112 -15.19 8.74 10.59
N ARG A 113 -13.95 8.40 10.97
CA ARG A 113 -12.89 9.36 11.28
C ARG A 113 -11.75 9.23 10.27
N ARG A 114 -10.93 10.28 10.19
CA ARG A 114 -9.63 10.18 9.52
C ARG A 114 -8.70 9.34 10.38
N VAL A 115 -8.09 8.33 9.76
CA VAL A 115 -7.12 7.41 10.33
C VAL A 115 -5.80 7.56 9.59
N GLU A 116 -4.71 7.23 10.24
CA GLU A 116 -3.37 7.49 9.71
C GLU A 116 -2.34 6.44 10.15
N TRP A 117 -1.34 6.21 9.31
CA TRP A 117 -0.26 5.24 9.55
C TRP A 117 0.94 5.52 8.64
N ASP A 118 2.12 5.03 9.01
CA ASP A 118 3.28 5.07 8.13
C ASP A 118 3.45 3.78 7.31
N GLU A 119 4.02 3.91 6.10
CA GLU A 119 4.46 2.80 5.27
C GLU A 119 5.88 3.03 4.72
N ILE A 120 6.55 1.92 4.43
CA ILE A 120 7.76 1.88 3.61
C ILE A 120 7.59 0.85 2.50
N ALA A 121 8.06 1.18 1.30
CA ALA A 121 8.09 0.25 0.18
C ALA A 121 9.49 0.12 -0.42
N SER A 122 9.86 -1.09 -0.81
CA SER A 122 10.99 -1.40 -1.68
C SER A 122 10.45 -1.85 -3.03
N ILE A 123 10.93 -1.23 -4.12
CA ILE A 123 10.40 -1.41 -5.47
C ILE A 123 11.56 -1.68 -6.41
N ARG A 124 11.43 -2.72 -7.23
CA ARG A 124 12.43 -3.11 -8.24
C ARG A 124 11.90 -2.90 -9.65
N PHE A 125 12.78 -2.45 -10.53
CA PHE A 125 12.52 -2.29 -11.95
C PHE A 125 13.19 -3.40 -12.77
N GLY A 126 12.49 -3.89 -13.79
CA GLY A 126 13.02 -4.79 -14.81
C GLY A 126 13.78 -4.05 -15.91
N ASP A 127 14.35 -4.82 -16.83
CA ASP A 127 15.14 -4.30 -17.96
C ASP A 127 14.29 -3.44 -18.94
N ASP A 128 12.99 -3.71 -18.98
CA ASP A 128 11.97 -2.98 -19.74
C ASP A 128 11.61 -1.61 -19.13
N GLY A 129 12.18 -1.27 -17.97
CA GLY A 129 11.92 -0.02 -17.26
C GLY A 129 10.59 0.01 -16.52
N LYS A 130 9.93 -1.14 -16.35
CA LYS A 130 8.70 -1.29 -15.55
C LYS A 130 9.00 -1.88 -14.19
N ILE A 131 8.10 -1.62 -13.23
CA ILE A 131 8.15 -2.21 -11.90
C ILE A 131 7.87 -3.70 -12.00
N SER A 132 8.82 -4.53 -11.57
CA SER A 132 8.75 -5.99 -11.59
C SER A 132 8.48 -6.60 -10.22
N ASP A 133 8.76 -5.87 -9.13
CA ASP A 133 8.53 -6.34 -7.76
C ASP A 133 8.20 -5.14 -6.85
N LEU A 134 7.21 -5.32 -5.98
CA LEU A 134 6.86 -4.37 -4.93
C LEU A 134 6.79 -5.09 -3.59
N TRP A 135 7.44 -4.53 -2.58
CA TRP A 135 7.34 -5.00 -1.21
C TRP A 135 6.99 -3.85 -0.27
N PHE A 136 5.83 -3.93 0.37
CA PHE A 136 5.32 -2.93 1.30
C PHE A 136 5.36 -3.43 2.74
N MET A 137 5.71 -2.56 3.66
CA MET A 137 5.53 -2.74 5.10
C MET A 137 4.74 -1.56 5.65
N CYS A 138 3.74 -1.87 6.45
CA CYS A 138 2.81 -0.92 7.07
C CYS A 138 3.02 -0.93 8.58
N GLU A 139 2.87 0.21 9.24
CA GLU A 139 2.78 0.34 10.70
C GLU A 139 1.42 -0.17 11.19
N GLU A 140 1.24 -1.50 11.20
CA GLU A 140 -0.05 -2.14 11.39
C GLU A 140 -0.66 -1.89 12.77
N MET A 141 0.17 -1.68 13.80
CA MET A 141 -0.30 -1.45 15.16
C MET A 141 -0.95 -0.08 15.31
N ARG A 142 -0.41 0.94 14.63
CA ARG A 142 -1.02 2.26 14.59
C ARG A 142 -2.34 2.22 13.85
N LEU A 143 -2.36 1.62 12.66
CA LEU A 143 -3.59 1.45 11.89
C LEU A 143 -4.65 0.68 12.68
N ALA A 144 -4.28 -0.41 13.37
CA ALA A 144 -5.18 -1.17 14.22
C ALA A 144 -5.81 -0.30 15.32
N SER A 145 -5.00 0.54 15.98
CA SER A 145 -5.49 1.43 17.03
C SER A 145 -6.44 2.52 16.50
N GLU A 146 -6.14 3.08 15.33
CA GLU A 146 -6.94 4.11 14.67
C GLU A 146 -8.34 3.60 14.28
N ILE A 147 -8.43 2.31 13.90
CA ILE A 147 -9.70 1.64 13.57
C ILE A 147 -10.41 1.02 14.79
N GLY A 148 -9.88 1.23 16.01
CA GLY A 148 -10.56 0.90 17.26
C GLY A 148 -10.16 -0.43 17.91
N TYR A 149 -9.13 -1.11 17.42
CA TYR A 149 -8.54 -2.23 18.15
C TYR A 149 -7.67 -1.72 19.31
N VAL A 150 -7.65 -2.49 20.39
CA VAL A 150 -6.84 -2.19 21.58
C VAL A 150 -5.92 -3.36 21.84
N LEU A 151 -4.64 -3.08 22.03
CA LEU A 151 -3.68 -4.06 22.54
C LEU A 151 -4.12 -4.49 23.94
N SER A 152 -4.37 -5.78 24.10
CA SER A 152 -4.62 -6.37 25.42
C SER A 152 -3.54 -7.39 25.73
N HIS A 153 -3.10 -7.39 26.98
CA HIS A 153 -2.28 -8.46 27.53
C HIS A 153 -3.22 -9.58 28.00
N GLN A 154 -2.95 -10.82 27.61
CA GLN A 154 -3.60 -11.97 28.23
C GLN A 154 -2.65 -12.51 29.30
N GLU A 155 -3.09 -12.46 30.55
CA GLU A 155 -2.46 -13.26 31.61
C GLU A 155 -2.77 -14.74 31.32
N GLY A 156 -1.71 -15.57 31.30
CA GLY A 156 -1.79 -17.00 31.05
C GLY A 156 -2.12 -17.81 32.31
#